data_AF-F9HLY2-F1
#
_entry.id   AF-F9HLY2-F1
#
_cell.length_a   1.000
_cell.length_b   1.000
_cell.length_c   1.000
_cell.angle_alpha   90.00
_cell.angle_beta   90.00
_cell.angle_gamma   90.00
#
_symmetry.space_group_name_H-M   'P 1'
#
loop_
_entity.id
_entity.type
_entity.pdbx_description
1 polymer ?
#
loop_
_entity_poly.entity_id
_entity_poly.type
_entity_poly.pdbx_seq_one_letter_code
_entity_poly.pdbx_strand_id
1 'polypeptide(L)'
;MANYIMLHQNRIEVKIDDTSVYCDNFKGNQDPYVWSERFLNTFCKTNQIKASQLKKGDTLFWFTRQGTPSDDKWFVDLVFIVDEIIYWEKSDKPQKVGDYPFEHYNDVKLSTIKYDDFSYVDHYQWAGIDHPKKSSRPKRRYTIVASKESYQAQTKHKELIEIKDKYILDMFEHSPRGGSGFRCKEINDKEVKYIESYILENKKIELKGSDLFKLRRDSKKWENKEYCNVVFKKI
;
A
#
# COMPACT_ATOMS: atom_id res chain seq x y z
N MET A 1 19.38 6.40 -5.50
CA MET A 1 18.19 5.58 -5.17
C MET A 1 17.11 6.54 -4.70
N ALA A 2 15.88 6.35 -5.13
CA ALA A 2 14.76 7.22 -4.71
C ALA A 2 13.96 6.49 -3.64
N ASN A 3 14.28 6.76 -2.36
CA ASN A 3 13.65 6.11 -1.23
C ASN A 3 12.63 7.05 -0.58
N TYR A 4 11.52 6.51 -0.11
CA TYR A 4 10.43 7.33 0.44
C TYR A 4 9.91 6.81 1.77
N ILE A 5 9.57 7.75 2.64
CA ILE A 5 8.66 7.52 3.76
C ILE A 5 7.24 7.76 3.26
N MET A 6 6.40 6.76 3.47
CA MET A 6 4.98 6.74 3.16
C MET A 6 4.20 6.63 4.46
N LEU A 7 3.11 7.39 4.60
CA LEU A 7 2.23 7.28 5.75
C LEU A 7 0.82 6.86 5.31
N HIS A 8 0.35 5.78 5.93
CA HIS A 8 -1.05 5.40 5.96
C HIS A 8 -1.68 5.72 7.32
N GLN A 9 -2.99 5.90 7.37
CA GLN A 9 -3.72 6.03 8.64
C GLN A 9 -4.39 4.69 8.96
N ASN A 10 -4.42 4.31 10.24
CA ASN A 10 -5.24 3.24 10.82
C ASN A 10 -5.26 1.92 10.03
N ARG A 11 -4.51 0.92 10.51
CA ARG A 11 -4.68 -0.46 10.06
C ARG A 11 -5.69 -1.18 10.94
N ILE A 12 -6.46 -2.09 10.36
CA ILE A 12 -7.19 -3.11 11.12
C ILE A 12 -6.29 -4.33 11.32
N GLU A 13 -6.52 -5.06 12.41
CA GLU A 13 -5.94 -6.39 12.61
C GLU A 13 -6.92 -7.45 12.13
N VAL A 14 -6.46 -8.31 11.23
CA VAL A 14 -7.18 -9.50 10.76
C VAL A 14 -6.43 -10.73 11.26
N LYS A 15 -7.13 -11.62 11.95
CA LYS A 15 -6.57 -12.89 12.41
C LYS A 15 -7.02 -14.01 11.47
N ILE A 16 -6.04 -14.63 10.82
CA ILE A 16 -6.22 -15.74 9.89
C ILE A 16 -5.44 -16.92 10.45
N ASP A 17 -6.15 -17.96 10.87
CA ASP A 17 -5.59 -19.05 11.67
C ASP A 17 -4.81 -18.53 12.89
N ASP A 18 -3.51 -18.77 12.98
CA ASP A 18 -2.66 -18.25 14.06
C ASP A 18 -1.94 -16.94 13.68
N THR A 19 -2.13 -16.41 12.48
CA THR A 19 -1.41 -15.25 11.95
C THR A 19 -2.21 -13.96 12.12
N SER A 20 -1.59 -12.93 12.69
CA SER A 20 -2.12 -11.56 12.68
C SER A 20 -1.60 -10.82 11.45
N VAL A 21 -2.49 -10.21 10.68
CA VAL A 21 -2.16 -9.39 9.51
C VAL A 21 -2.74 -8.00 9.71
N TYR A 22 -1.92 -6.98 9.47
CA TYR A 22 -2.36 -5.59 9.56
C TYR A 22 -2.55 -5.01 8.16
N CYS A 23 -3.76 -4.57 7.86
CA CYS A 23 -4.14 -4.14 6.52
C CYS A 23 -5.18 -3.02 6.59
N ASP A 24 -5.55 -2.48 5.43
CA ASP A 24 -6.75 -1.67 5.34
C ASP A 24 -7.99 -2.50 5.60
N ASN A 25 -9.07 -1.83 6.00
CA ASN A 25 -10.38 -2.47 5.99
C ASN A 25 -10.72 -2.95 4.56
N PHE A 26 -11.57 -3.97 4.43
CA PHE A 26 -12.00 -4.47 3.11
C PHE A 26 -13.15 -3.66 2.49
N LYS A 27 -13.35 -2.42 2.94
CA LYS A 27 -14.37 -1.52 2.41
C LYS A 27 -13.69 -0.45 1.57
N GLY A 28 -13.64 -0.70 0.26
CA GLY A 28 -12.99 0.19 -0.69
C GLY A 28 -11.58 -0.28 -1.05
N ASN A 29 -10.80 0.65 -1.57
CA ASN A 29 -9.43 0.44 -1.98
C ASN A 29 -8.47 0.12 -0.82
N GLN A 30 -7.57 -0.84 -1.01
CA GLN A 30 -6.55 -1.22 -0.02
C GLN A 30 -5.14 -0.90 -0.54
N ASP A 31 -4.50 0.17 -0.04
CA ASP A 31 -3.14 0.56 -0.48
C ASP A 31 -2.17 0.77 0.72
N PRO A 32 -0.92 0.30 0.62
CA PRO A 32 -0.47 -0.75 -0.29
C PRO A 32 -1.31 -2.03 -0.14
N TYR A 33 -1.66 -2.64 -1.26
CA TYR A 33 -2.42 -3.88 -1.29
C TYR A 33 -1.54 -5.04 -0.84
N VAL A 34 -1.96 -5.72 0.22
CA VAL A 34 -1.16 -6.74 0.91
C VAL A 34 -1.54 -8.18 0.57
N TRP A 35 -2.63 -8.40 -0.16
CA TRP A 35 -3.19 -9.74 -0.39
C TRP A 35 -2.89 -10.31 -1.78
N SER A 36 -1.73 -9.97 -2.35
CA SER A 36 -1.20 -10.55 -3.59
C SER A 36 0.17 -11.15 -3.32
N GLU A 37 0.63 -12.06 -4.20
CA GLU A 37 1.98 -12.62 -4.14
C GLU A 37 3.08 -11.55 -4.02
N ARG A 38 2.83 -10.36 -4.56
CA ARG A 38 3.66 -9.17 -4.41
C ARG A 38 2.80 -8.02 -3.92
N PHE A 39 3.31 -7.20 -3.00
CA PHE A 39 2.62 -5.99 -2.56
C PHE A 39 2.48 -5.02 -3.73
N LEU A 40 1.37 -4.29 -3.78
CA LEU A 40 1.06 -3.35 -4.86
C LEU A 40 0.78 -1.96 -4.28
N ASN A 41 1.23 -0.91 -4.93
CA ASN A 41 0.89 0.47 -4.59
C ASN A 41 0.41 1.20 -5.83
N THR A 42 -0.85 1.63 -5.84
CA THR A 42 -1.50 2.11 -7.06
C THR A 42 -2.05 3.53 -6.96
N PHE A 43 -2.84 3.82 -5.93
CA PHE A 43 -3.64 5.04 -5.86
C PHE A 43 -3.14 5.97 -4.76
N CYS A 44 -3.04 5.45 -3.54
CA CYS A 44 -2.68 6.27 -2.40
C CYS A 44 -1.25 6.78 -2.56
N LYS A 45 -1.12 8.10 -2.53
CA LYS A 45 0.16 8.83 -2.50
C LYS A 45 1.07 8.63 -3.72
N THR A 46 0.72 7.83 -4.72
CA THR A 46 1.51 7.68 -5.96
C THR A 46 1.66 9.00 -6.71
N ASN A 47 0.68 9.90 -6.61
CA ASN A 47 0.79 11.26 -7.14
C ASN A 47 1.85 12.14 -6.46
N GLN A 48 2.38 11.73 -5.30
CA GLN A 48 3.43 12.41 -4.54
C GLN A 48 4.81 11.80 -4.77
N ILE A 49 4.87 10.63 -5.40
CA ILE A 49 6.12 9.96 -5.78
C ILE A 49 6.46 10.32 -7.23
N LYS A 50 7.75 10.51 -7.52
CA LYS A 50 8.25 10.68 -8.88
C LYS A 50 8.55 9.30 -9.47
N ALA A 51 7.53 8.65 -10.04
CA ALA A 51 7.67 7.32 -10.64
C ALA A 51 8.80 7.21 -11.69
N SER A 52 9.10 8.29 -12.42
CA SER A 52 10.21 8.35 -13.38
C SER A 52 11.60 8.26 -12.74
N GLN A 53 11.70 8.43 -11.42
CA GLN A 53 12.96 8.36 -10.67
C GLN A 53 13.10 7.06 -9.87
N LEU A 54 12.00 6.32 -9.67
CA LEU A 54 12.01 5.02 -9.00
C LEU A 54 12.70 3.97 -9.87
N LYS A 55 13.52 3.14 -9.22
CA LYS A 55 14.23 2.02 -9.84
C LYS A 55 14.02 0.77 -9.00
N LYS A 56 14.24 -0.38 -9.63
CA LYS A 56 14.30 -1.67 -8.94
C LYS A 56 15.33 -1.59 -7.79
N GLY A 57 14.92 -2.04 -6.61
CA GLY A 57 15.72 -2.01 -5.38
C GLY A 57 15.56 -0.74 -4.53
N ASP A 58 14.90 0.31 -5.02
CA ASP A 58 14.51 1.44 -4.18
C ASP A 58 13.49 0.99 -3.13
N THR A 59 13.50 1.59 -1.94
CA THR A 59 12.63 1.19 -0.82
C THR A 59 11.63 2.29 -0.47
N LEU A 60 10.36 1.92 -0.37
CA LEU A 60 9.28 2.73 0.18
C LEU A 60 8.94 2.17 1.56
N PHE A 61 9.29 2.90 2.61
CA PHE A 61 8.93 2.55 3.98
C PHE A 61 7.53 3.07 4.27
N TRP A 62 6.58 2.16 4.41
CA TRP A 62 5.25 2.49 4.89
C TRP A 62 5.22 2.42 6.40
N PHE A 63 4.65 3.47 6.96
CA PHE A 63 4.32 3.55 8.36
C PHE A 63 2.83 3.77 8.51
N THR A 64 2.31 3.36 9.66
CA THR A 64 0.93 3.64 10.04
C THR A 64 0.90 4.37 11.37
N ARG A 65 -0.01 5.35 11.47
CA ARG A 65 -0.33 6.05 12.71
C ARG A 65 -1.65 5.50 13.23
N GLN A 66 -1.67 5.05 14.48
CA GLN A 66 -2.87 4.58 15.18
C GLN A 66 -3.02 5.31 16.51
N GLY A 67 -4.26 5.60 16.89
CA GLY A 67 -4.58 6.26 18.15
C GLY A 67 -5.45 7.51 17.97
N THR A 68 -5.46 8.31 19.02
CA THR A 68 -6.06 9.66 19.01
C THR A 68 -4.95 10.70 18.97
N PRO A 69 -5.22 11.96 18.56
CA PRO A 69 -4.20 13.02 18.53
C PRO A 69 -3.35 13.17 19.80
N SER A 70 -3.88 12.80 20.97
CA SER A 70 -3.20 12.85 22.27
C SER A 70 -2.42 11.58 22.66
N ASP A 71 -2.61 10.47 21.96
CA ASP A 71 -1.96 9.15 22.23
C ASP A 71 -1.63 8.43 20.93
N ASP A 72 -1.16 9.17 19.94
CA ASP A 72 -0.84 8.60 18.63
C ASP A 72 0.48 7.84 18.68
N LYS A 73 0.40 6.60 18.21
CA LYS A 73 1.54 5.70 18.06
C LYS A 73 1.82 5.46 16.60
N TRP A 74 3.10 5.30 16.29
CA TRP A 74 3.59 5.07 14.94
C TRP A 74 4.13 3.67 14.84
N PHE A 75 3.90 3.01 13.71
CA PHE A 75 4.29 1.63 13.51
C PHE A 75 4.92 1.45 12.14
N VAL A 76 5.93 0.57 12.06
CA VAL A 76 6.43 0.04 10.80
C VAL A 76 5.34 -0.85 10.21
N ASP A 77 4.84 -0.49 9.03
CA ASP A 77 3.69 -1.16 8.41
C ASP A 77 4.13 -2.08 7.27
N LEU A 78 4.93 -1.57 6.33
CA LEU A 78 5.42 -2.35 5.20
C LEU A 78 6.78 -1.85 4.73
N VAL A 79 7.73 -2.77 4.56
CA VAL A 79 8.97 -2.54 3.82
C VAL A 79 8.72 -2.93 2.37
N PHE A 80 8.44 -1.93 1.53
CA PHE A 80 8.12 -2.12 0.12
C PHE A 80 9.36 -1.86 -0.73
N ILE A 81 9.98 -2.91 -1.24
CA ILE A 81 11.14 -2.83 -2.13
C ILE A 81 10.62 -2.82 -3.56
N VAL A 82 10.90 -1.78 -4.34
CA VAL A 82 10.42 -1.65 -5.72
C VAL A 82 11.06 -2.71 -6.62
N ASP A 83 10.25 -3.37 -7.44
CA ASP A 83 10.71 -4.29 -8.47
C ASP A 83 10.44 -3.73 -9.87
N GLU A 84 9.21 -3.29 -10.11
CA GLU A 84 8.78 -2.75 -11.41
C GLU A 84 7.64 -1.74 -11.27
N ILE A 85 7.39 -1.00 -12.35
CA ILE A 85 6.25 -0.10 -12.48
C ILE A 85 5.46 -0.50 -13.72
N ILE A 86 4.21 -0.90 -13.52
CA ILE A 86 3.29 -1.24 -14.60
C ILE A 86 2.38 -0.05 -14.86
N TYR A 87 2.47 0.52 -16.06
CA TYR A 87 1.59 1.59 -16.49
C TYR A 87 0.33 1.04 -17.13
N TRP A 88 -0.83 1.46 -16.62
CA TRP A 88 -2.11 0.94 -17.08
C TRP A 88 -2.42 1.43 -18.49
N GLU A 89 -3.11 0.57 -19.26
CA GLU A 89 -3.55 0.87 -20.62
C GLU A 89 -5.02 1.29 -20.66
N LYS A 90 -5.32 2.18 -21.61
CA LYS A 90 -6.68 2.66 -21.89
C LYS A 90 -7.56 1.49 -22.33
N SER A 91 -8.77 1.37 -21.77
CA SER A 91 -9.78 0.43 -22.26
C SER A 91 -10.20 0.75 -23.71
N ASP A 92 -10.48 -0.26 -24.53
CA ASP A 92 -11.01 -0.08 -25.89
C ASP A 92 -12.50 0.33 -25.90
N LYS A 93 -13.15 0.45 -24.74
CA LYS A 93 -14.55 0.84 -24.63
C LYS A 93 -14.75 2.29 -25.09
N PRO A 94 -15.74 2.57 -25.97
CA PRO A 94 -16.07 3.93 -26.35
C PRO A 94 -16.61 4.69 -25.13
N GLN A 95 -15.90 5.72 -24.70
CA GLN A 95 -16.35 6.64 -23.65
C GLN A 95 -16.82 7.95 -24.29
N LYS A 96 -17.83 8.60 -23.70
CA LYS A 96 -18.19 9.99 -24.00
C LYS A 96 -17.12 10.92 -23.40
N VAL A 97 -16.02 11.13 -24.09
CA VAL A 97 -14.98 12.08 -23.66
C VAL A 97 -14.41 12.76 -24.91
N GLY A 98 -14.04 14.04 -24.80
CA GLY A 98 -13.63 14.87 -25.93
C GLY A 98 -12.30 14.40 -26.54
N ASP A 99 -11.87 15.04 -27.61
CA ASP A 99 -10.60 14.68 -28.26
C ASP A 99 -9.37 15.16 -27.47
N TYR A 100 -9.17 14.69 -26.23
CA TYR A 100 -7.91 14.91 -25.52
C TYR A 100 -7.05 13.63 -25.49
N PRO A 101 -5.79 13.68 -25.98
CA PRO A 101 -4.94 12.51 -26.21
C PRO A 101 -4.47 11.77 -24.93
N PHE A 102 -4.93 12.18 -23.75
CA PHE A 102 -4.50 11.61 -22.47
C PHE A 102 -5.62 11.30 -21.49
N GLU A 103 -6.90 11.35 -21.86
CA GLU A 103 -8.05 11.44 -20.92
C GLU A 103 -8.21 10.36 -19.83
N HIS A 104 -8.81 10.79 -18.73
CA HIS A 104 -9.13 10.14 -17.46
C HIS A 104 -9.43 8.63 -17.50
N TYR A 105 -8.43 7.78 -17.25
CA TYR A 105 -8.66 6.35 -17.12
C TYR A 105 -9.20 5.96 -15.75
N ASN A 106 -10.51 6.07 -15.55
CA ASN A 106 -11.17 5.20 -14.56
C ASN A 106 -11.41 3.80 -15.15
N ASP A 107 -11.68 3.72 -16.45
CA ASP A 107 -11.74 2.45 -17.19
C ASP A 107 -10.39 2.11 -17.80
N VAL A 108 -9.84 0.95 -17.43
CA VAL A 108 -8.56 0.44 -17.94
C VAL A 108 -8.72 -0.99 -18.47
N LYS A 109 -7.78 -1.41 -19.33
CA LYS A 109 -7.72 -2.81 -19.74
C LYS A 109 -7.42 -3.67 -18.53
N LEU A 110 -8.37 -4.54 -18.17
CA LEU A 110 -8.22 -5.48 -17.06
C LEU A 110 -6.98 -6.36 -17.24
N SER A 111 -6.59 -6.69 -18.49
CA SER A 111 -5.39 -7.46 -18.80
C SER A 111 -4.08 -6.80 -18.35
N THR A 112 -4.04 -5.47 -18.19
CA THR A 112 -2.84 -4.75 -17.72
C THR A 112 -2.77 -4.69 -16.18
N ILE A 113 -3.87 -4.98 -15.48
CA ILE A 113 -3.98 -4.83 -14.03
C ILE A 113 -4.29 -6.15 -13.31
N LYS A 114 -4.65 -7.23 -14.02
CA LYS A 114 -5.06 -8.47 -13.38
C LYS A 114 -3.87 -9.34 -12.98
N TYR A 115 -3.45 -9.17 -11.73
CA TYR A 115 -2.55 -10.09 -11.03
C TYR A 115 -3.26 -11.38 -10.59
N ASP A 116 -4.49 -11.25 -10.07
CA ASP A 116 -5.38 -12.32 -9.65
C ASP A 116 -6.80 -11.76 -9.40
N ASP A 117 -7.80 -12.63 -9.17
CA ASP A 117 -9.19 -12.21 -8.96
C ASP A 117 -9.39 -11.43 -7.65
N PHE A 118 -8.65 -11.75 -6.59
CA PHE A 118 -8.77 -11.06 -5.30
C PHE A 118 -8.25 -9.61 -5.42
N SER A 119 -7.09 -9.43 -6.05
CA SER A 119 -6.52 -8.10 -6.34
C SER A 119 -7.50 -7.21 -7.11
N TYR A 120 -8.28 -7.77 -8.03
CA TYR A 120 -9.26 -6.98 -8.76
C TYR A 120 -10.41 -6.50 -7.85
N VAL A 121 -10.98 -7.41 -7.07
CA VAL A 121 -12.15 -7.14 -6.20
C VAL A 121 -11.79 -6.20 -5.06
N ASP A 122 -10.65 -6.38 -4.41
CA ASP A 122 -10.34 -5.61 -3.20
C ASP A 122 -9.68 -4.27 -3.47
N HIS A 123 -9.17 -4.07 -4.69
CA HIS A 123 -8.30 -2.96 -4.98
C HIS A 123 -8.65 -2.28 -6.30
N TYR A 124 -8.51 -2.98 -7.43
CA TYR A 124 -8.59 -2.32 -8.73
C TYR A 124 -10.00 -1.87 -9.15
N GLN A 125 -11.07 -2.57 -8.76
CA GLN A 125 -12.44 -2.16 -9.12
C GLN A 125 -12.85 -0.81 -8.48
N TRP A 126 -12.18 -0.40 -7.41
CA TRP A 126 -12.45 0.85 -6.68
C TRP A 126 -11.86 2.10 -7.34
N ALA A 127 -11.06 1.96 -8.41
CA ALA A 127 -10.37 3.07 -9.08
C ALA A 127 -11.30 4.22 -9.50
N GLY A 128 -12.51 3.90 -9.95
CA GLY A 128 -13.52 4.87 -10.38
C GLY A 128 -14.41 5.41 -9.26
N ILE A 129 -14.42 4.75 -8.09
CA ILE A 129 -15.30 5.07 -6.96
C ILE A 129 -14.51 5.87 -5.91
N ASP A 130 -13.43 5.30 -5.40
CA ASP A 130 -12.66 5.86 -4.27
C ASP A 130 -11.58 6.84 -4.74
N HIS A 131 -11.01 6.58 -5.92
CA HIS A 131 -9.92 7.38 -6.48
C HIS A 131 -10.22 7.95 -7.88
N PRO A 132 -11.38 8.58 -8.10
CA PRO A 132 -11.76 9.09 -9.41
C PRO A 132 -10.80 10.21 -9.85
N LYS A 133 -10.22 10.09 -11.05
CA LYS A 133 -9.43 11.18 -11.64
C LYS A 133 -10.37 12.21 -12.26
N LYS A 134 -10.73 13.24 -11.48
CA LYS A 134 -11.63 14.34 -11.89
C LYS A 134 -10.93 15.56 -12.52
N SER A 135 -9.59 15.61 -12.53
CA SER A 135 -8.82 16.78 -12.99
C SER A 135 -8.66 16.79 -14.50
N SER A 136 -8.89 17.92 -15.16
CA SER A 136 -8.69 18.15 -16.61
C SER A 136 -7.27 17.93 -17.16
N ARG A 137 -6.26 17.75 -16.30
CA ARG A 137 -4.90 17.33 -16.70
C ARG A 137 -4.74 15.85 -16.39
N PRO A 138 -5.04 14.98 -17.34
CA PRO A 138 -5.03 13.57 -17.07
C PRO A 138 -3.59 13.07 -16.85
N LYS A 139 -3.46 12.15 -15.89
CA LYS A 139 -2.21 11.44 -15.61
C LYS A 139 -2.44 9.96 -15.84
N ARG A 140 -1.52 9.27 -16.51
CA ARG A 140 -1.55 7.81 -16.64
C ARG A 140 -1.59 7.17 -15.24
N ARG A 141 -2.41 6.13 -15.05
CA ARG A 141 -2.36 5.31 -13.83
C ARG A 141 -1.22 4.31 -13.96
N TYR A 142 -0.65 3.95 -12.84
CA TYR A 142 0.38 2.94 -12.77
C TYR A 142 0.29 2.24 -11.43
N THR A 143 0.81 1.02 -11.37
CA THR A 143 1.03 0.26 -10.15
C THR A 143 2.53 0.14 -9.97
N ILE A 144 3.03 0.55 -8.81
CA ILE A 144 4.36 0.19 -8.35
C ILE A 144 4.21 -1.21 -7.74
N VAL A 145 5.08 -2.12 -8.14
CA VAL A 145 5.02 -3.53 -7.77
C VAL A 145 6.24 -3.85 -6.92
N ALA A 146 5.99 -4.46 -5.77
CA ALA A 146 7.05 -4.79 -4.83
C ALA A 146 7.80 -6.04 -5.26
N SER A 147 9.04 -6.17 -4.84
CA SER A 147 9.80 -7.41 -4.95
C SER A 147 9.20 -8.46 -4.00
N LYS A 148 9.48 -9.74 -4.28
CA LYS A 148 9.11 -10.85 -3.38
C LYS A 148 9.80 -10.79 -2.02
N GLU A 149 10.85 -9.98 -1.88
CA GLU A 149 11.55 -9.74 -0.62
C GLU A 149 10.96 -8.60 0.20
N SER A 150 9.87 -7.97 -0.28
CA SER A 150 9.12 -7.01 0.52
C SER A 150 8.33 -7.73 1.62
N TYR A 151 8.11 -7.07 2.75
CA TYR A 151 7.47 -7.71 3.91
C TYR A 151 6.82 -6.70 4.87
N GLN A 152 5.78 -7.17 5.56
CA GLN A 152 5.30 -6.54 6.79
C GLN A 152 6.09 -7.11 7.97
N ALA A 153 6.86 -6.25 8.64
CA ALA A 153 7.69 -6.65 9.77
C ALA A 153 6.88 -6.69 11.06
N GLN A 154 7.05 -7.76 11.82
CA GLN A 154 6.36 -7.94 13.09
C GLN A 154 7.29 -8.38 14.21
N THR A 155 6.87 -8.11 15.45
CA THR A 155 7.51 -8.58 16.67
C THR A 155 7.29 -10.09 16.86
N LYS A 156 7.92 -10.69 17.88
CA LYS A 156 7.67 -12.09 18.26
C LYS A 156 6.21 -12.36 18.69
N HIS A 157 5.47 -11.31 19.02
CA HIS A 157 4.06 -11.39 19.43
C HIS A 157 3.08 -11.19 18.27
N LYS A 158 3.58 -11.18 17.02
CA LYS A 158 2.78 -10.98 15.78
C LYS A 158 2.16 -9.58 15.69
N GLU A 159 2.77 -8.61 16.38
CA GLU A 159 2.35 -7.20 16.37
C GLU A 159 3.23 -6.39 15.42
N LEU A 160 2.71 -5.28 14.86
CA LEU A 160 3.57 -4.31 14.18
C LEU A 160 4.61 -3.72 15.13
N ILE A 161 5.78 -3.36 14.59
CA ILE A 161 6.85 -2.74 15.37
C ILE A 161 6.47 -1.28 15.66
N GLU A 162 6.20 -0.98 16.93
CA GLU A 162 5.98 0.39 17.42
C GLU A 162 7.28 1.21 17.35
N ILE A 163 7.23 2.39 16.72
CA ILE A 163 8.34 3.32 16.60
C ILE A 163 8.40 4.19 17.84
N LYS A 164 9.40 3.94 18.68
CA LYS A 164 9.74 4.78 19.86
C LYS A 164 10.99 5.62 19.63
N ASP A 165 11.69 5.37 18.55
CA ASP A 165 12.92 6.08 18.23
C ASP A 165 12.62 7.51 17.79
N LYS A 166 13.18 8.47 18.54
CA LYS A 166 12.94 9.90 18.30
C LYS A 166 13.45 10.34 16.91
N TYR A 167 14.58 9.82 16.45
CA TYR A 167 15.13 10.25 15.16
C TYR A 167 14.23 9.84 14.00
N ILE A 168 13.64 8.64 14.04
CA ILE A 168 12.63 8.22 13.05
C ILE A 168 11.36 9.06 13.21
N LEU A 169 10.90 9.31 14.44
CA LEU A 169 9.68 10.09 14.68
C LEU A 169 9.79 11.53 14.15
N ASP A 170 10.93 12.20 14.35
CA ASP A 170 11.21 13.55 13.86
C ASP A 170 11.17 13.61 12.31
N MET A 171 11.32 12.48 11.61
CA MET A 171 11.14 12.41 10.15
C MET A 171 9.69 12.67 9.71
N PHE A 172 8.70 12.43 10.59
CA PHE A 172 7.29 12.64 10.31
C PHE A 172 6.80 14.07 10.62
N GLU A 173 7.51 14.82 11.47
CA GLU A 173 7.07 16.12 12.02
C GLU A 173 6.99 17.26 10.98
N HIS A 174 7.54 17.06 9.77
CA HIS A 174 7.66 18.10 8.76
C HIS A 174 6.37 18.41 7.97
N SER A 175 5.17 18.15 8.52
CA SER A 175 3.92 18.55 7.85
C SER A 175 3.70 20.06 8.02
N PRO A 176 3.95 20.92 7.02
CA PRO A 176 4.09 22.36 7.24
C PRO A 176 2.75 23.07 7.45
N ARG A 177 1.61 22.37 7.30
CA ARG A 177 0.26 22.96 7.37
C ARG A 177 -0.74 21.93 7.89
N GLY A 178 -1.27 22.19 9.09
CA GLY A 178 -2.22 21.35 9.83
C GLY A 178 -3.62 21.20 9.22
N GLY A 179 -3.71 20.76 7.97
CA GLY A 179 -5.01 20.50 7.32
C GLY A 179 -4.99 19.51 6.17
N SER A 180 -3.83 19.14 5.63
CA SER A 180 -3.71 18.10 4.60
C SER A 180 -2.78 17.01 5.12
N GLY A 181 -3.24 15.76 5.17
CA GLY A 181 -2.47 14.63 5.72
C GLY A 181 -1.05 14.50 5.15
N PHE A 182 -0.19 13.76 5.87
CA PHE A 182 1.23 13.61 5.58
C PHE A 182 1.51 13.44 4.07
N ARG A 183 2.46 14.24 3.57
CA ARG A 183 2.99 14.09 2.22
C ARG A 183 4.19 13.17 2.26
N CYS A 184 4.31 12.27 1.29
CA CYS A 184 5.48 11.41 1.17
C CYS A 184 6.76 12.24 1.22
N LYS A 185 7.75 11.73 1.95
CA LYS A 185 9.05 12.37 2.13
C LYS A 185 10.11 11.51 1.48
N GLU A 186 10.86 12.09 0.55
CA GLU A 186 12.06 11.45 0.02
C GLU A 186 13.14 11.45 1.11
N ILE A 187 13.83 10.32 1.28
CA ILE A 187 14.86 10.12 2.30
C ILE A 187 16.19 9.71 1.67
N ASN A 188 17.28 10.07 2.34
CA ASN A 188 18.63 9.77 1.89
C ASN A 188 19.11 8.40 2.39
N ASP A 189 20.24 7.93 1.85
CA ASP A 189 20.78 6.59 2.16
C ASP A 189 21.15 6.40 3.65
N LYS A 190 21.48 7.48 4.39
CA LYS A 190 21.75 7.40 5.83
C LYS A 190 20.45 7.15 6.61
N GLU A 191 19.37 7.85 6.25
CA GLU A 191 18.04 7.65 6.84
C GLU A 191 17.51 6.25 6.53
N VAL A 192 17.70 5.77 5.29
CA VAL A 192 17.34 4.39 4.88
C VAL A 192 18.05 3.37 5.76
N LYS A 193 19.38 3.42 5.84
CA LYS A 193 20.16 2.49 6.67
C LYS A 193 19.75 2.51 8.14
N TYR A 194 19.40 3.69 8.65
CA TYR A 194 18.95 3.84 10.03
C TYR A 194 17.61 3.14 10.26
N ILE A 195 16.63 3.38 9.39
CA ILE A 195 15.31 2.73 9.46
C ILE A 195 15.46 1.20 9.30
N GLU A 196 16.27 0.74 8.35
CA GLU A 196 16.52 -0.70 8.14
C GLU A 196 17.15 -1.36 9.36
N SER A 197 18.14 -0.71 10.00
CA SER A 197 18.77 -1.22 11.21
C SER A 197 17.76 -1.30 12.36
N TYR A 198 16.96 -0.25 12.56
CA TYR A 198 15.89 -0.24 13.56
C TYR A 198 14.89 -1.38 13.35
N ILE A 199 14.44 -1.59 12.10
CA ILE A 199 13.53 -2.68 11.76
C ILE A 199 14.19 -4.03 12.01
N LEU A 200 15.46 -4.21 11.62
CA LEU A 200 16.20 -5.46 11.75
C LEU A 200 16.37 -5.89 13.22
N GLU A 201 16.68 -4.94 14.10
CA GLU A 201 16.85 -5.20 15.53
C GLU A 201 15.54 -5.66 16.18
N ASN A 202 14.42 -5.07 15.78
CA ASN A 202 13.12 -5.25 16.41
C ASN A 202 12.25 -6.35 15.77
N LYS A 203 12.41 -6.62 14.48
CA LYS A 203 11.62 -7.65 13.79
C LYS A 203 12.02 -9.05 14.24
N LYS A 204 11.03 -9.94 14.26
CA LYS A 204 11.18 -11.39 14.47
C LYS A 204 10.41 -12.20 13.44
N ILE A 205 9.43 -11.59 12.77
CA ILE A 205 8.61 -12.20 11.74
C ILE A 205 8.57 -11.26 10.53
N GLU A 206 8.61 -11.85 9.34
CA GLU A 206 8.41 -11.18 8.06
C GLU A 206 7.24 -11.84 7.34
N LEU A 207 6.13 -11.12 7.18
CA LEU A 207 5.03 -11.59 6.36
C LEU A 207 5.21 -11.08 4.93
N LYS A 208 5.54 -11.99 4.00
CA LYS A 208 5.69 -11.66 2.57
C LYS A 208 4.33 -11.71 1.87
N GLY A 209 4.23 -11.03 0.72
CA GLY A 209 2.99 -11.05 -0.08
C GLY A 209 2.54 -12.47 -0.43
N SER A 210 3.48 -13.37 -0.76
CA SER A 210 3.16 -14.78 -1.01
C SER A 210 2.58 -15.51 0.19
N ASP A 211 2.95 -15.15 1.42
CA ASP A 211 2.39 -15.76 2.63
C ASP A 211 0.96 -15.29 2.82
N LEU A 212 0.73 -13.98 2.68
CA LEU A 212 -0.58 -13.36 2.79
C LEU A 212 -1.56 -13.85 1.70
N PHE A 213 -1.07 -14.03 0.47
CA PHE A 213 -1.86 -14.58 -0.63
C PHE A 213 -2.28 -16.02 -0.38
N LYS A 214 -1.37 -16.87 0.14
CA LYS A 214 -1.69 -18.26 0.51
C LYS A 214 -2.68 -18.31 1.68
N LEU A 215 -2.43 -17.55 2.74
CA LEU A 215 -3.36 -17.42 3.87
C LEU A 215 -4.75 -17.02 3.37
N ARG A 216 -4.81 -16.06 2.46
CA ARG A 216 -6.07 -15.59 1.91
C ARG A 216 -6.82 -16.66 1.12
N ARG A 217 -6.11 -17.40 0.27
CA ARG A 217 -6.68 -18.43 -0.62
C ARG A 217 -7.11 -19.68 0.15
N ASP A 218 -6.29 -20.12 1.10
CA ASP A 218 -6.36 -21.47 1.67
C ASP A 218 -7.07 -21.50 3.04
N SER A 219 -7.11 -20.39 3.76
CA SER A 219 -7.68 -20.38 5.12
C SER A 219 -9.20 -20.37 5.12
N LYS A 220 -9.77 -21.22 5.98
CA LYS A 220 -11.22 -21.31 6.23
C LYS A 220 -11.66 -20.51 7.45
N LYS A 221 -10.73 -20.04 8.28
CA LYS A 221 -11.01 -19.38 9.57
C LYS A 221 -10.44 -17.97 9.57
N TRP A 222 -11.35 -17.03 9.36
CA TRP A 222 -11.07 -15.60 9.44
C TRP A 222 -11.93 -15.03 10.57
N GLU A 223 -11.29 -14.60 11.63
CA GLU A 223 -11.97 -13.83 12.68
C GLU A 223 -12.08 -12.36 12.24
N ASN A 224 -13.11 -11.64 12.71
CA ASN A 224 -13.49 -10.30 12.21
C ASN A 224 -14.00 -10.25 10.75
N LYS A 225 -14.54 -11.38 10.25
CA LYS A 225 -15.11 -11.51 8.89
C LYS A 225 -16.29 -10.59 8.59
N GLU A 226 -16.95 -9.98 9.58
CA GLU A 226 -18.01 -8.98 9.34
C GLU A 226 -17.49 -7.74 8.61
N TYR A 227 -16.19 -7.44 8.70
CA TYR A 227 -15.52 -6.44 7.85
C TYR A 227 -15.12 -6.98 6.47
N CYS A 228 -15.17 -8.30 6.25
CA CYS A 228 -14.72 -9.04 5.06
C CYS A 228 -15.88 -9.53 4.16
N ASN A 229 -17.14 -9.39 4.59
CA ASN A 229 -18.32 -9.83 3.82
C ASN A 229 -18.77 -8.75 2.82
N VAL A 230 -17.97 -8.51 1.79
CA VAL A 230 -18.49 -8.08 0.48
C VAL A 230 -17.77 -8.93 -0.56
N VAL A 231 -18.55 -9.73 -1.31
CA VAL A 231 -18.14 -10.57 -2.44
C VAL A 231 -17.52 -11.95 -2.09
N PHE A 232 -18.32 -12.84 -1.53
CA PHE A 232 -18.34 -14.23 -2.01
C PHE A 232 -19.74 -14.54 -2.56
N LYS A 233 -20.10 -13.95 -3.70
CA LYS A 233 -21.02 -14.63 -4.60
C LYS A 233 -20.18 -15.61 -5.41
N LYS A 234 -20.46 -16.90 -5.19
CA LYS A 234 -19.93 -18.03 -5.96
C LYS A 234 -19.85 -17.67 -7.45
N ILE A 235 -18.69 -17.96 -8.05
CA ILE A 235 -18.55 -18.19 -9.49
C ILE A 235 -19.54 -19.30 -9.88
#